data_AF-A0A3D5UT28-F1
#
_entry.id   AF-A0A3D5UT28-F1
#
_cell.length_a   1.000
_cell.length_b   1.000
_cell.length_c   1.000
_cell.angle_alpha   90.00
_cell.angle_beta   90.00
_cell.angle_gamma   90.00
#
_symmetry.space_group_name_H-M   'P 1'
#
loop_
_entity.id
_entity.type
_entity.pdbx_description
1 polymer ?
#
loop_
_entity_poly.entity_id
_entity_poly.type
_entity_poly.pdbx_seq_one_letter_code
_entity_poly.pdbx_strand_id
1 'polypeptide(L)' 'PIPLTCPVRILQGMKDPDVPWQHAMRLVDALDSTDVTINLSKSGDHRLSTPQDIARLTQTLDTLLEEVEG' A
#
# COMPACT_ATOMS: atom_id res chain seq x y z
N PRO A 1 7.21 -15.05 8.49
CA PRO A 1 6.36 -15.25 7.29
C PRO A 1 4.88 -15.09 7.64
N ILE A 2 4.18 -14.26 6.87
CA ILE A 2 2.74 -14.03 6.91
C ILE A 2 2.18 -14.77 5.68
N PRO A 3 1.41 -15.86 5.89
CA PRO A 3 0.99 -16.78 4.82
C PRO A 3 -0.20 -16.23 4.03
N LEU A 4 -0.05 -15.02 3.51
CA LEU A 4 -1.01 -14.36 2.66
C LEU A 4 -0.45 -14.33 1.24
N THR A 5 -1.14 -15.01 0.33
CA THR A 5 -0.67 -15.26 -1.04
C THR A 5 -1.50 -14.54 -2.12
N CYS A 6 -2.45 -13.70 -1.72
CA CYS A 6 -3.22 -12.90 -2.65
C CYS A 6 -2.47 -11.62 -3.06
N PRO A 7 -2.89 -10.94 -4.15
CA PRO A 7 -2.40 -9.61 -4.48
C PRO A 7 -2.51 -8.62 -3.31
N VAL A 8 -1.44 -7.86 -3.05
CA VAL A 8 -1.40 -6.86 -1.98
C VAL A 8 -0.95 -5.51 -2.54
N ARG A 9 -1.68 -4.45 -2.16
CA ARG A 9 -1.33 -3.06 -2.46
C ARG A 9 -1.22 -2.28 -1.15
N ILE A 10 -0.04 -1.74 -0.85
CA ILE A 10 0.21 -0.95 0.37
C ILE A 10 0.40 0.52 0.01
N LEU A 11 -0.37 1.42 0.61
CA LEU A 11 -0.18 2.87 0.51
C LEU A 11 0.28 3.40 1.87
N GLN A 12 1.46 4.04 1.95
CA GLN A 12 2.03 4.50 3.21
C GLN A 12 2.62 5.91 3.08
N GLY A 13 2.32 6.77 4.06
CA GLY A 13 2.92 8.09 4.22
C GLY A 13 4.29 8.02 4.91
N MET A 14 5.28 8.76 4.41
CA MET A 14 6.61 8.84 5.03
C MET A 14 6.67 9.89 6.16
N LYS A 15 5.67 10.76 6.28
CA LYS A 15 5.50 11.72 7.38
C LYS A 15 4.45 11.27 8.39
N ASP A 16 4.06 10.00 8.35
CA ASP A 16 3.21 9.38 9.35
C ASP A 16 3.92 9.41 10.72
N PRO A 17 3.41 10.18 11.71
CA PRO A 17 4.01 10.25 13.04
C PRO A 17 3.67 9.05 13.91
N ASP A 18 2.64 8.28 13.55
CA ASP A 18 2.07 7.20 14.34
C ASP A 18 2.66 5.85 13.91
N VAL A 19 2.88 5.67 12.61
CA VAL A 19 3.43 4.44 12.00
C VAL A 19 4.63 4.78 11.10
N PRO A 20 5.87 4.52 11.54
CA PRO A 20 7.06 4.71 10.70
C PRO A 20 6.97 3.90 9.40
N TRP A 21 7.19 4.54 8.26
CA TRP A 21 6.98 3.91 6.93
C TRP A 21 7.79 2.63 6.70
N GLN A 22 8.91 2.45 7.40
CA GLN A 22 9.70 1.22 7.36
C GLN A 22 8.92 0.00 7.86
N HIS A 23 7.83 0.19 8.62
CA HIS A 23 6.92 -0.89 9.00
C HIS A 23 6.29 -1.53 7.75
N ALA A 24 5.94 -0.73 6.75
CA ALA A 24 5.42 -1.23 5.48
C ALA A 24 6.47 -2.04 4.70
N MET A 25 7.76 -1.65 4.76
CA MET A 25 8.84 -2.44 4.15
C MET A 25 8.99 -3.80 4.82
N ARG A 26 8.97 -3.84 6.16
CA ARG A 26 9.01 -5.11 6.89
C ARG A 26 7.78 -5.99 6.62
N LEU A 27 6.63 -5.38 6.34
CA LEU A 27 5.44 -6.12 5.91
C LEU A 27 5.64 -6.76 4.54
N VAL A 28 6.19 -6.02 3.56
CA VAL A 28 6.54 -6.56 2.24
C VAL A 28 7.46 -7.78 2.37
N ASP A 29 8.54 -7.67 3.16
CA ASP A 29 9.49 -8.78 3.38
C ASP A 29 8.85 -10.00 4.09
N ALA A 30 7.80 -9.77 4.88
CA ALA A 30 7.16 -10.82 5.65
C ALA A 30 6.05 -11.55 4.89
N LEU A 31 5.49 -10.96 3.82
CA LEU A 31 4.41 -11.54 3.04
C LEU A 31 4.91 -12.68 2.14
N ASP A 32 4.17 -13.80 2.15
CA ASP A 32 4.45 -14.93 1.24
C ASP A 32 3.93 -14.67 -0.20
N SER A 33 3.12 -13.63 -0.40
CA SER A 33 2.64 -13.23 -1.73
C SER A 33 3.79 -12.74 -2.60
N THR A 34 3.81 -13.20 -3.85
CA THR A 34 4.73 -12.69 -4.88
C THR A 34 4.18 -11.48 -5.63
N ASP A 35 2.89 -11.15 -5.44
CA ASP A 35 2.24 -9.99 -6.03
C ASP A 35 2.01 -8.92 -4.95
N VAL A 36 3.06 -8.15 -4.68
CA VAL A 36 3.03 -7.08 -3.68
C VAL A 36 3.56 -5.80 -4.30
N THR A 37 2.74 -4.75 -4.27
CA THR A 37 3.17 -3.40 -4.65
C THR A 37 3.04 -2.46 -3.46
N ILE A 38 4.04 -1.60 -3.27
CA ILE A 38 4.01 -0.54 -2.27
C ILE A 38 4.17 0.84 -2.90
N ASN A 39 3.33 1.77 -2.49
CA ASN A 39 3.46 3.19 -2.76
C ASN A 39 3.86 3.95 -1.49
N LEU A 40 4.99 4.66 -1.56
CA LEU A 40 5.48 5.52 -0.49
C LEU A 40 5.30 7.00 -0.86
N SER A 41 4.47 7.72 -0.10
CA SER A 41 4.25 9.14 -0.27
C SER A 41 5.19 9.94 0.62
N LYS A 42 6.19 10.61 0.04
CA LYS A 42 7.17 11.41 0.81
C LYS A 42 6.53 12.52 1.65
N SER A 43 5.39 13.04 1.21
CA SER A 43 4.63 14.08 1.92
C SER A 43 3.43 13.55 2.69
N GLY A 44 3.05 12.27 2.50
CA GLY A 44 1.86 11.69 3.11
C GLY A 44 2.02 11.52 4.61
N ASP A 45 0.97 11.88 5.34
CA ASP A 45 0.81 11.64 6.78
C ASP A 45 0.13 10.29 7.05
N HIS A 46 -0.27 10.05 8.30
CA HIS A 46 -0.99 8.85 8.70
C HIS A 46 -2.34 8.68 8.00
N ARG A 47 -2.99 9.79 7.63
CA ARG A 47 -4.36 9.77 7.13
C ARG A 47 -4.45 9.49 5.64
N LEU A 48 -3.44 9.89 4.86
CA LEU A 48 -3.44 9.76 3.39
C LEU A 48 -4.78 10.16 2.78
N SER A 49 -5.28 11.34 3.17
CA SER A 49 -6.65 11.78 2.86
C SER A 49 -6.71 13.08 2.07
N THR A 50 -5.59 13.55 1.51
CA THR A 50 -5.65 14.65 0.55
C THR A 50 -6.39 14.20 -0.71
N PRO A 51 -6.93 15.11 -1.54
CA PRO A 51 -7.56 14.71 -2.80
C PRO A 51 -6.67 13.83 -3.69
N GLN A 52 -5.35 14.08 -3.67
CA GLN A 52 -4.36 13.29 -4.41
C GLN A 52 -4.16 11.90 -3.82
N ASP A 53 -4.18 11.77 -2.49
CA ASP A 53 -4.07 10.46 -1.84
C ASP A 53 -5.32 9.61 -2.09
N ILE A 54 -6.51 10.21 -2.03
CA ILE A 54 -7.77 9.53 -2.33
C ILE A 54 -7.81 9.11 -3.81
N ALA A 55 -7.38 9.97 -4.73
CA ALA A 55 -7.28 9.61 -6.15
C ALA A 55 -6.32 8.43 -6.39
N ARG A 56 -5.21 8.37 -5.65
CA ARG A 56 -4.29 7.23 -5.68
C ARG A 56 -4.94 5.96 -5.14
N LEU A 57 -5.70 6.06 -4.05
CA LEU A 57 -6.43 4.93 -3.47
C LEU A 57 -7.45 4.37 -4.47
N THR A 58 -8.27 5.22 -5.10
CA THR A 58 -9.27 4.77 -6.07
C THR A 58 -8.61 4.16 -7.30
N GLN A 59 -7.56 4.78 -7.84
CA GLN A 59 -6.81 4.21 -8.97
C GLN A 59 -6.20 2.84 -8.62
N THR A 60 -5.69 2.69 -7.39
CA THR A 60 -5.13 1.41 -6.93
C THR A 60 -6.21 0.33 -6.87
N LEU A 61 -7.42 0.68 -6.46
CA LEU A 61 -8.57 -0.24 -6.46
C LEU A 61 -8.98 -0.62 -7.88
N ASP A 62 -9.15 0.35 -8.77
CA ASP A 62 -9.57 0.11 -10.16
C ASP A 62 -8.59 -0.85 -10.86
N THR A 63 -7.28 -0.57 -10.78
CA THR A 63 -6.25 -1.44 -11.36
C THR A 63 -6.23 -2.83 -10.71
N LEU A 64 -6.37 -2.92 -9.39
CA LEU A 64 -6.37 -4.21 -8.71
C LEU A 64 -7.60 -5.05 -9.09
N LEU A 65 -8.77 -4.42 -9.25
CA LEU A 65 -9.99 -5.09 -9.69
C LEU A 65 -9.83 -5.63 -11.11
N GLU A 66 -9.29 -4.83 -12.03
CA GLU A 66 -8.97 -5.29 -13.39
C GLU A 66 -8.03 -6.49 -13.41
N GLU A 67 -7.02 -6.52 -12.51
CA GLU A 67 -6.07 -7.62 -12.40
C GLU A 67 -6.66 -8.91 -11.82
N VAL A 68 -7.61 -8.80 -10.87
CA VAL A 68 -8.18 -9.99 -10.19
C VAL A 68 -9.45 -10.53 -10.86
N GLU A 69 -10.18 -9.69 -11.60
CA GLU A 69 -11.38 -10.08 -12.36
C GLU A 69 -11.05 -10.52 -13.80
N GLY A 70 -9.86 -10.18 -14.29
CA GLY A 70 -9.36 -10.52 -15.62
C GLY A 70 -8.85 -11.96 -15.79
#